data_AF-A0A2U0AC57-F1
#
_entry.id   AF-A0A2U0AC57-F1
#
_cell.length_a   1.000
_cell.length_b   1.000
_cell.length_c   1.000
_cell.angle_alpha   90.00
_cell.angle_beta   90.00
_cell.angle_gamma   90.00
#
_symmetry.space_group_name_H-M   'P 1'
#
loop_
_entity.id
_entity.type
_entity.pdbx_description
1 polymer ?
#
loop_
_entity_poly.entity_id
_entity_poly.type
_entity_poly.pdbx_seq_one_letter_code
_entity_poly.pdbx_strand_id
1 'polypeptide(L)'
;MDGTGSQKWIGDEALADLYRNIDLTKTIYVYCHDGFRMSLAYMQLKHLGAKDVRLYNGGWSHWGNRMTLPVVEGDKPYAGDYEL
;
A
#
# COMPACT_ATOMS: atom_id res chain seq x y z
N MET A 1 -22.49 -7.97 0.69
CA MET A 1 -21.16 -7.60 0.17
C MET A 1 -21.22 -6.16 -0.28
N ASP A 2 -21.10 -5.22 0.65
CA ASP A 2 -20.97 -3.79 0.37
C ASP A 2 -19.46 -3.45 0.33
N GLY A 3 -18.76 -4.01 -0.66
CA GLY A 3 -17.32 -3.79 -0.89
C GLY A 3 -16.94 -2.36 -1.32
N THR A 4 -17.75 -1.37 -0.98
CA THR A 4 -17.63 0.02 -1.39
C THR A 4 -18.09 0.98 -0.28
N GLY A 5 -17.89 0.64 1.00
CA GLY A 5 -18.19 1.47 2.17
C GLY A 5 -17.39 2.78 2.19
N SER A 6 -17.68 3.64 1.21
CA SER A 6 -17.09 4.90 0.81
C SER A 6 -15.56 4.94 0.72
N GLN A 7 -15.02 5.02 -0.49
CA GLN A 7 -13.72 5.67 -0.72
C GLN A 7 -13.85 7.18 -0.51
N LYS A 8 -14.28 7.58 0.69
CA LYS A 8 -14.47 8.97 1.06
C LYS A 8 -13.13 9.54 1.45
N TRP A 9 -12.84 10.71 0.92
CA TRP A 9 -11.71 11.50 1.38
C TRP A 9 -11.94 11.91 2.84
N ILE A 10 -11.01 11.55 3.72
CA ILE A 10 -11.00 11.99 5.12
C ILE A 10 -10.21 13.31 5.25
N GLY A 11 -10.43 14.07 6.32
CA GLY A 11 -9.77 15.36 6.50
C GLY A 11 -8.24 15.24 6.63
N ASP A 12 -7.53 16.34 6.36
CA ASP A 12 -6.05 16.35 6.30
C ASP A 12 -5.39 15.88 7.60
N GLU A 13 -5.93 16.26 8.77
CA GLU A 13 -5.43 15.80 10.07
C GLU A 13 -5.55 14.27 10.23
N ALA A 14 -6.71 13.71 9.84
CA ALA A 14 -6.93 12.27 9.90
C ALA A 14 -6.08 11.52 8.86
N LEU A 15 -5.82 12.10 7.69
CA LEU A 15 -4.87 11.56 6.71
C LEU A 15 -3.44 11.56 7.26
N ALA A 16 -3.01 12.67 7.86
CA ALA A 16 -1.68 12.79 8.45
C ALA A 16 -1.48 11.78 9.59
N ASP A 17 -2.49 11.58 10.45
CA ASP A 17 -2.42 10.56 11.50
C ASP A 17 -2.39 9.13 10.94
N LEU A 18 -3.22 8.83 9.92
CA LEU A 18 -3.25 7.52 9.27
C LEU A 18 -1.88 7.12 8.69
N TYR A 19 -1.15 8.09 8.13
CA TYR A 19 0.16 7.87 7.51
C TYR A 19 1.35 8.31 8.38
N ARG A 20 1.16 8.60 9.67
CA ARG A 20 2.19 9.20 10.54
C ARG A 20 3.50 8.42 10.65
N ASN A 21 3.44 7.10 10.45
CA ASN A 21 4.60 6.20 10.53
C ASN A 21 5.25 5.93 9.17
N ILE A 22 4.81 6.60 8.10
CA ILE A 22 5.35 6.43 6.76
C ILE A 22 6.32 7.57 6.46
N ASP A 23 7.56 7.21 6.11
CA ASP A 23 8.56 8.16 5.64
C ASP A 23 8.27 8.58 4.19
N LEU A 24 7.72 9.79 4.03
CA LEU A 24 7.31 10.35 2.73
C LEU A 24 8.48 10.72 1.81
N THR A 25 9.73 10.64 2.31
CA THR A 25 10.94 10.92 1.52
C THR A 25 11.42 9.71 0.73
N LYS A 26 10.97 8.50 1.09
CA LYS A 26 11.31 7.26 0.42
C LYS A 26 10.43 7.00 -0.80
N THR A 27 10.89 6.08 -1.65
CA THR A 27 10.02 5.46 -2.66
C THR A 27 9.00 4.56 -1.96
N ILE A 28 7.72 4.86 -2.13
CA ILE A 28 6.62 4.10 -1.53
C ILE A 28 5.92 3.30 -2.62
N TYR A 29 5.88 1.98 -2.49
CA TYR A 29 5.08 1.11 -3.34
C TYR A 29 3.77 0.77 -2.64
N VAL A 30 2.64 1.01 -3.32
CA VAL A 30 1.32 0.63 -2.83
C VAL A 30 0.73 -0.49 -3.70
N TYR A 31 0.02 -1.42 -3.06
CA TYR A 31 -0.64 -2.55 -3.71
C TYR A 31 -1.94 -2.91 -3.00
N CYS A 32 -2.76 -3.74 -3.64
CA CYS A 32 -3.92 -4.37 -3.01
C CYS A 32 -4.10 -5.78 -3.58
N HIS A 33 -5.33 -6.24 -3.82
CA HIS A 33 -5.55 -7.56 -4.44
C HIS A 33 -5.31 -7.55 -5.95
N ASP A 34 -5.96 -6.65 -6.68
CA ASP A 34 -6.08 -6.65 -8.14
C ASP A 34 -5.91 -5.26 -8.77
N GLY A 35 -5.65 -4.23 -7.95
CA GLY A 35 -5.20 -2.90 -8.38
C GLY A 35 -6.20 -1.75 -8.20
N PHE A 36 -7.45 -1.99 -7.82
CA PHE A 36 -8.44 -0.90 -7.71
C PHE A 36 -8.27 -0.04 -6.45
N ARG A 37 -7.99 -0.66 -5.30
CA ARG A 37 -7.98 0.05 -4.00
C ARG A 37 -6.71 0.87 -3.77
N MET A 38 -5.61 0.50 -4.40
CA MET A 38 -4.32 1.17 -4.24
C MET A 38 -4.30 2.61 -4.76
N SER A 39 -5.19 2.95 -5.70
CA SER A 39 -5.29 4.30 -6.26
C SER A 39 -5.64 5.35 -5.22
N LEU A 40 -6.49 5.03 -4.23
CA LEU A 40 -6.83 5.98 -3.16
C LEU A 40 -5.61 6.28 -2.28
N ALA A 41 -4.88 5.25 -1.87
CA ALA A 41 -3.65 5.41 -1.08
C ALA A 41 -2.59 6.20 -1.86
N TYR A 42 -2.46 5.96 -3.17
CA TYR A 42 -1.59 6.77 -4.03
C TYR A 42 -1.97 8.25 -3.97
N MET A 43 -3.25 8.60 -4.18
CA MET A 43 -3.69 9.99 -4.14
C MET A 43 -3.47 10.65 -2.78
N GLN A 44 -3.75 9.92 -1.69
CA GLN A 44 -3.55 10.41 -0.32
C GLN A 44 -2.08 10.67 0.01
N LEU A 45 -1.18 9.75 -0.32
CA LEU A 45 0.25 9.92 -0.11
C LEU A 45 0.83 11.06 -0.96
N LYS A 46 0.38 11.20 -2.21
CA LYS A 46 0.76 12.32 -3.08
C LYS A 46 0.27 13.66 -2.51
N HIS A 47 -0.95 13.71 -1.98
CA HIS A 47 -1.51 14.89 -1.31
C HIS A 47 -0.70 15.30 -0.07
N LEU A 48 -0.27 14.33 0.74
CA LEU A 48 0.59 14.56 1.91
C LEU A 48 2.04 14.94 1.54
N GLY A 49 2.39 14.98 0.25
CA GLY A 49 3.66 15.49 -0.23
C GLY A 49 4.71 14.43 -0.60
N ALA A 50 4.37 13.14 -0.55
CA ALA A 50 5.26 12.08 -1.01
C ALA A 50 5.65 12.28 -2.49
N LYS A 51 6.95 12.26 -2.77
CA LYS A 51 7.46 12.57 -4.11
C LYS A 51 7.44 11.35 -5.02
N ASP A 52 7.86 10.20 -4.52
CA ASP A 52 7.95 8.95 -5.29
C ASP A 52 6.99 7.89 -4.72
N VAL A 53 5.77 7.86 -5.25
CA VAL A 53 4.77 6.83 -4.94
C VAL A 53 4.52 6.03 -6.20
N ARG A 54 4.58 4.71 -6.12
CA ARG A 54 4.45 3.80 -7.27
C ARG A 54 3.37 2.78 -7.01
N LEU A 55 2.62 2.44 -8.05
CA LEU A 55 1.59 1.41 -8.01
C LEU A 55 2.19 0.08 -8.43
N TYR A 56 2.12 -0.93 -7.57
CA TYR A 56 2.45 -2.30 -7.97
C TYR A 56 1.22 -2.97 -8.60
N ASN A 57 1.16 -2.92 -9.94
CA ASN A 57 0.06 -3.48 -10.70
C ASN A 57 0.00 -5.02 -10.54
N GLY A 58 -1.20 -5.57 -10.49
CA GLY A 58 -1.48 -6.99 -10.28
C GLY A 58 -1.58 -7.40 -8.80
N GLY A 59 -0.91 -6.69 -7.88
CA GLY A 59 -1.07 -6.87 -6.44
C GLY A 59 -0.89 -8.32 -5.98
N TRP A 60 -1.71 -8.72 -5.00
CA TRP A 60 -1.71 -10.09 -4.47
C TRP A 60 -2.08 -11.14 -5.52
N SER A 61 -2.99 -10.84 -6.45
CA SER A 61 -3.33 -11.76 -7.54
C SER A 61 -2.12 -12.11 -8.40
N HIS A 62 -1.16 -11.20 -8.52
CA HIS A 62 0.07 -11.45 -9.26
C HIS A 62 1.14 -12.11 -8.37
N TRP A 63 1.35 -11.62 -7.15
CA TRP A 63 2.39 -12.12 -6.25
C TRP A 63 2.07 -13.52 -5.70
N GLY A 64 0.87 -13.69 -5.13
CA GLY A 64 0.46 -14.93 -4.45
C GLY A 64 0.26 -16.12 -5.38
N ASN A 65 0.15 -15.88 -6.70
CA ASN A 65 0.07 -16.94 -7.70
C ASN A 65 1.45 -17.42 -8.22
N ARG A 66 2.55 -16.85 -7.72
CA ARG A 66 3.91 -17.28 -8.06
C ARG A 66 4.52 -18.07 -6.91
N MET A 67 4.69 -19.38 -7.11
CA MET A 67 5.25 -20.31 -6.11
C MET A 67 6.70 -20.02 -5.71
N THR A 68 7.42 -19.19 -6.49
CA THR A 68 8.82 -18.85 -6.26
C THR A 68 9.01 -17.55 -5.49
N LEU A 69 7.94 -16.81 -5.17
CA LEU A 69 8.03 -15.56 -4.44
C LEU A 69 7.78 -15.78 -2.94
N PRO A 70 8.50 -15.06 -2.06
CA PRO A 70 8.33 -15.22 -0.62
C PRO A 70 6.99 -14.66 -0.14
N VAL A 71 6.43 -15.30 0.87
CA VAL A 71 5.22 -14.88 1.57
C VAL A 71 5.46 -14.97 3.08
N VAL A 72 5.02 -13.96 3.81
CA VAL A 72 5.03 -13.96 5.28
C VAL A 72 3.60 -13.88 5.78
N GLU A 73 3.25 -14.78 6.71
CA GLU A 73 1.93 -14.86 7.35
C GLU A 73 1.97 -14.34 8.79
N GLY A 74 0.82 -13.90 9.30
CA GLY A 74 0.65 -13.34 10.64
C GLY A 74 0.68 -11.81 10.69
N ASP A 75 0.69 -11.25 11.91
CA ASP A 75 0.44 -9.82 12.14
C ASP A 75 1.70 -8.93 12.06
N LYS A 76 2.87 -9.53 11.88
CA LYS A 76 4.15 -8.81 11.86
C LYS A 76 4.75 -8.82 10.47
N PRO A 77 5.24 -7.66 9.98
CA PRO A 77 5.98 -7.62 8.72
C PRO A 77 7.28 -8.41 8.86
N TYR A 78 7.78 -8.89 7.72
CA TYR A 78 9.12 -9.46 7.63
C TYR A 78 10.16 -8.41 8.05
N ALA A 79 11.06 -8.77 8.96
CA ALA A 79 12.07 -7.87 9.52
C ALA A 79 13.51 -8.25 9.13
N GLY A 80 13.69 -9.24 8.23
CA GLY A 80 15.01 -9.67 7.75
C GLY A 80 15.37 -9.09 6.40
N ASP A 81 16.59 -9.38 5.95
CA ASP A 81 17.02 -9.16 4.57
C ASP A 81 16.58 -10.34 3.70
N TYR A 82 16.30 -10.09 2.42
CA TYR A 82 16.12 -11.14 1.42
C TYR A 82 17.47 -11.34 0.71
N GLU A 83 18.06 -12.53 0.81
CA GLU A 83 19.04 -12.98 -0.18
C GLU A 83 18.25 -13.60 -1.33
N LEU A 84 18.27 -12.95 -2.50
CA LEU A 84 17.68 -13.47 -3.73
C LEU A 84 18.68 -14.35 -4.48
#